data_AF-A0A067E2M9-F1
#
_entry.id   AF-A0A067E2M9-F1
#
_cell.length_a   1.000
_cell.length_b   1.000
_cell.length_c   1.000
_cell.angle_alpha   90.00
_cell.angle_beta   90.00
_cell.angle_gamma   90.00
#
_symmetry.space_group_name_H-M   'P 1'
#
loop_
_entity.id
_entity.type
_entity.pdbx_description
1 polymer ?
#
loop_
_entity_poly.entity_id
_entity_poly.type
_entity_poly.pdbx_seq_one_letter_code
_entity_poly.pdbx_strand_id
1 'polypeptide(L)'
;MCLNAVFGSFVWVNSSVLLVYTIPLSRGDSPKKSLVPFGPKIQSNEQQNVIQNRYTEGLLKDEFDEYLFEHYTTTQLVLATLDGTVKEFGPPAIYTAVEPSPDQKYILITSIDRPYSFTVSYTKFPQKVQVWTADGKFVRQLCELPLVENIPIAYNSVREGMRLISWRADRPSTLYWVETQDGGAAKVEVSPRDIIYTQPAEPVEGEEPEILHKLDLRF
;
A
#
# COMPACT_ATOMS: atom_id res chain seq x y z
N MET A 1 16.90 14.71 -12.99
CA MET A 1 15.88 13.91 -12.30
C MET A 1 16.18 12.44 -12.57
N CYS A 2 16.36 11.62 -11.54
CA CYS A 2 16.63 10.20 -11.69
C CYS A 2 15.39 9.40 -11.28
N LEU A 3 15.05 8.37 -12.06
CA LEU A 3 13.90 7.51 -11.80
C LEU A 3 14.18 6.61 -10.58
N ASN A 4 13.17 6.45 -9.71
CA ASN A 4 13.16 5.37 -8.72
C ASN A 4 12.25 4.24 -9.19
N ALA A 5 12.83 3.21 -9.81
CA ALA A 5 12.08 2.13 -10.46
C ALA A 5 11.74 0.93 -9.55
N VAL A 6 11.89 1.06 -8.23
CA VAL A 6 11.75 -0.09 -7.31
C VAL A 6 10.32 -0.64 -7.26
N PHE A 7 9.31 0.24 -7.18
CA PHE A 7 7.89 -0.15 -7.17
C PHE A 7 7.11 0.27 -8.40
N GLY A 8 7.60 1.26 -9.15
CA GLY A 8 6.95 1.78 -10.34
C GLY A 8 7.88 2.71 -11.09
N SER A 9 7.53 3.08 -12.31
CA SER A 9 8.31 4.02 -13.13
C SER A 9 7.51 5.29 -13.36
N PHE A 10 6.38 5.18 -14.04
CA PHE A 10 5.46 6.27 -14.28
C PHE A 10 4.06 5.74 -14.59
N VAL A 11 3.06 6.59 -14.46
CA VAL A 11 1.70 6.37 -14.94
C VAL A 11 1.19 7.59 -15.68
N TRP A 12 0.34 7.37 -16.67
CA TRP A 12 -0.32 8.47 -17.38
C TRP A 12 -1.50 8.98 -16.56
N VAL A 13 -1.43 10.24 -16.12
CA VAL A 13 -2.56 10.90 -15.46
C VAL A 13 -3.61 11.30 -16.50
N ASN A 14 -3.14 11.77 -17.66
CA ASN A 14 -3.95 12.07 -18.84
C ASN A 14 -3.07 11.98 -20.10
N SER A 15 -3.54 12.41 -21.27
CA SER A 15 -2.79 12.32 -22.54
C SER A 15 -1.52 13.19 -22.63
N SER A 16 -1.27 14.05 -21.64
CA SER A 16 -0.19 15.05 -21.67
C SER A 16 0.62 15.16 -20.37
N VAL A 17 0.21 14.42 -19.34
CA VAL A 17 0.80 14.48 -17.99
C VAL A 17 1.08 13.07 -17.49
N LEU A 18 2.31 12.88 -17.04
CA LEU A 18 2.82 11.68 -16.39
C LEU A 18 2.99 11.95 -14.89
N LEU A 19 2.63 10.99 -14.05
CA LEU A 19 3.11 10.94 -12.67
C LEU A 19 4.29 9.97 -12.61
N VAL A 20 5.45 10.49 -12.23
CA VAL A 20 6.74 9.79 -12.33
C VAL A 20 7.32 9.54 -10.94
N TYR A 21 7.87 8.34 -10.75
CA TYR A 21 8.55 7.91 -9.53
C TYR A 21 10.01 8.38 -9.58
N THR A 22 10.40 9.31 -8.72
CA THR A 22 11.74 9.89 -8.75
C THR A 22 12.48 9.70 -7.44
N ILE A 23 13.80 9.67 -7.50
CA ILE A 23 14.65 9.66 -6.31
C ILE A 23 14.53 11.04 -5.64
N PRO A 24 14.15 11.12 -4.35
CA PRO A 24 14.09 12.39 -3.64
C PRO A 24 15.45 13.10 -3.65
N LEU A 25 15.44 14.41 -3.87
CA LEU A 25 16.66 15.22 -3.84
C LEU A 25 17.35 15.17 -2.46
N SER A 26 16.58 14.90 -1.40
CA SER A 26 17.04 14.79 -0.02
C SER A 26 17.61 13.41 0.37
N ARG A 27 17.60 12.40 -0.51
CA ARG A 27 17.94 11.01 -0.15
C ARG A 27 19.36 10.83 0.43
N GLY A 28 20.32 11.63 -0.03
CA GLY A 28 21.73 11.51 0.38
C GLY A 28 22.40 10.20 -0.08
N ASP A 29 23.53 9.88 0.53
CA ASP A 29 24.33 8.67 0.25
C ASP A 29 23.67 7.40 0.79
N SER A 30 23.99 6.25 0.18
CA SER A 30 23.52 4.94 0.68
C SER A 30 23.99 4.69 2.11
N PRO A 31 23.13 4.12 2.98
CA PRO A 31 23.53 3.66 4.30
C PRO A 31 24.74 2.72 4.22
N LYS A 32 25.67 2.86 5.17
CA LYS A 32 26.85 1.99 5.30
C LYS A 32 26.66 1.02 6.45
N LYS A 33 26.95 -0.26 6.23
CA LYS A 33 26.82 -1.28 7.27
C LYS A 33 27.88 -1.04 8.35
N SER A 34 27.44 -0.94 9.60
CA SER A 34 28.36 -0.92 10.74
C SER A 34 29.11 -2.25 10.83
N LEU A 35 30.42 -2.20 11.08
CA LEU A 35 31.23 -3.40 11.36
C LEU A 35 30.94 -3.97 12.76
N VAL A 36 30.36 -3.16 13.65
CA VAL A 36 29.98 -3.56 15.00
C VAL A 36 28.49 -3.93 15.00
N PRO A 37 28.13 -5.17 15.34
CA PRO A 37 26.72 -5.55 15.49
C PRO A 37 26.12 -4.81 16.70
N PHE A 38 24.91 -4.26 16.52
CA PHE A 38 24.22 -3.48 17.56
C PHE A 38 23.83 -4.32 18.80
N GLY A 39 23.69 -5.63 18.65
CA GLY A 39 23.37 -6.56 19.74
C GLY A 39 22.77 -7.87 19.24
N PRO A 40 22.46 -8.82 20.14
CA PRO A 40 21.72 -10.03 19.79
C PRO A 40 20.28 -9.69 19.42
N LYS A 41 19.73 -10.36 18.40
CA LYS A 41 18.30 -10.29 18.09
C LYS A 41 17.54 -11.16 19.07
N ILE A 42 16.64 -10.55 19.82
CA ILE A 42 15.76 -11.24 20.75
C ILE A 42 14.39 -11.35 20.08
N GLN A 43 13.96 -12.58 19.80
CA GLN A 43 12.59 -12.89 19.40
C GLN A 43 11.99 -13.77 20.49
N SER A 44 10.81 -13.42 20.98
CA SER A 44 10.07 -14.21 21.97
C SER A 44 8.68 -14.52 21.43
N ASN A 45 8.27 -15.77 21.55
CA ASN A 45 6.92 -16.25 21.24
C ASN A 45 6.15 -16.61 22.52
N GLU A 46 6.63 -16.23 23.70
CA GLU A 46 6.02 -16.58 25.00
C GLU A 46 4.56 -16.11 25.12
N GLN A 47 4.16 -15.08 24.36
CA GLN A 47 2.81 -14.52 24.36
C GLN A 47 1.95 -14.97 23.17
N GLN A 48 2.49 -15.69 22.17
CA GLN A 48 1.77 -16.03 20.93
C GLN A 48 2.16 -17.41 20.36
N ASN A 49 1.16 -18.25 20.09
CA ASN A 49 1.30 -19.60 19.53
C ASN A 49 1.19 -19.67 17.99
N VAL A 50 1.61 -18.64 17.26
CA VAL A 50 1.50 -18.62 15.80
C VAL A 50 2.84 -18.93 15.15
N ILE A 51 2.96 -20.13 14.56
CA ILE A 51 4.14 -20.54 13.79
C ILE A 51 3.87 -20.24 12.32
N GLN A 52 4.32 -19.10 11.80
CA GLN A 52 4.28 -18.79 10.36
C GLN A 52 5.29 -19.70 9.62
N ASN A 53 4.90 -20.93 9.29
CA ASN A 53 5.77 -21.84 8.53
C ASN A 53 5.60 -21.63 7.02
N ARG A 54 5.79 -20.40 6.55
CA ARG A 54 5.89 -20.10 5.12
C ARG A 54 7.29 -19.56 4.85
N TYR A 55 8.11 -20.37 4.16
CA TYR A 55 9.35 -19.89 3.60
C TYR A 55 9.03 -18.71 2.66
N THR A 56 9.49 -17.53 3.05
CA THR A 56 9.34 -16.31 2.28
C THR A 56 10.74 -15.84 1.94
N GLU A 57 11.08 -15.81 0.66
CA GLU A 57 12.36 -15.28 0.18
C GLU A 57 12.36 -13.75 0.23
N GLY A 58 13.55 -13.15 0.40
CA GLY A 58 13.72 -11.69 0.31
C GLY A 58 13.23 -10.89 1.53
N LEU A 59 13.10 -11.54 2.69
CA LEU A 59 12.80 -10.83 3.94
C LEU A 59 13.96 -9.92 4.34
N LEU A 60 13.63 -8.80 5.00
CA LEU A 60 14.61 -7.96 5.65
C LEU A 60 15.34 -8.79 6.71
N LYS A 61 16.66 -8.72 6.74
CA LYS A 61 17.44 -9.55 7.67
C LYS A 61 17.64 -8.84 8.98
N ASP A 62 17.97 -7.56 8.97
CA ASP A 62 18.37 -6.76 10.13
C ASP A 62 17.96 -5.29 9.96
N GLU A 63 18.19 -4.48 10.98
CA GLU A 63 17.93 -3.02 10.94
C GLU A 63 18.67 -2.33 9.79
N PHE A 64 19.84 -2.84 9.39
CA PHE A 64 20.56 -2.29 8.25
C PHE A 64 19.79 -2.51 6.94
N ASP A 65 19.19 -3.69 6.75
CA ASP A 65 18.28 -3.94 5.64
C ASP A 65 17.03 -3.04 5.69
N GLU A 66 16.51 -2.66 6.87
CA GLU A 66 15.43 -1.67 6.97
C GLU A 66 15.85 -0.29 6.46
N TYR A 67 17.04 0.18 6.86
CA TYR A 67 17.58 1.45 6.37
C TYR A 67 17.84 1.40 4.86
N LEU A 68 18.35 0.29 4.33
CA LEU A 68 18.51 0.12 2.89
C LEU A 68 17.17 0.08 2.16
N PHE A 69 16.19 -0.65 2.71
CA PHE A 69 14.85 -0.73 2.17
C PHE A 69 14.26 0.67 2.06
N GLU A 70 14.22 1.43 3.16
CA GLU A 70 13.71 2.80 3.15
C GLU A 70 14.49 3.71 2.22
N HIS A 71 15.83 3.65 2.22
CA HIS A 71 16.66 4.46 1.33
C HIS A 71 16.34 4.22 -0.16
N TYR A 72 16.26 2.96 -0.59
CA TYR A 72 16.04 2.63 -1.99
C TYR A 72 14.58 2.75 -2.42
N THR A 73 13.62 2.57 -1.50
CA THR A 73 12.19 2.60 -1.84
C THR A 73 11.55 3.98 -1.66
N THR A 74 12.13 4.87 -0.86
CA THR A 74 11.62 6.24 -0.70
C THR A 74 11.66 6.95 -2.04
N THR A 75 10.49 7.44 -2.44
CA THR A 75 10.24 8.01 -3.76
C THR A 75 9.58 9.38 -3.60
N GLN A 76 10.02 10.36 -4.36
CA GLN A 76 9.29 11.61 -4.59
C GLN A 76 8.46 11.44 -5.85
N LEU A 77 7.14 11.56 -5.75
CA LEU A 77 6.27 11.59 -6.93
C LEU A 77 6.31 12.97 -7.55
N VAL A 78 6.26 13.00 -8.88
CA VAL A 78 6.44 14.23 -9.65
C VAL A 78 5.52 14.20 -10.88
N LEU A 79 4.74 15.26 -11.08
CA LEU A 79 4.01 15.51 -12.31
C LEU A 79 4.97 16.04 -13.37
N ALA A 80 5.07 15.33 -14.49
CA ALA A 80 5.85 15.72 -15.65
C ALA A 80 4.92 15.90 -16.85
N THR A 81 5.04 17.03 -17.53
CA THR A 81 4.28 17.37 -18.74
C THR A 81 5.13 17.12 -19.99
N LEU A 82 4.49 17.00 -21.16
CA LEU A 82 5.20 16.76 -22.43
C LEU A 82 6.15 17.91 -22.84
N ASP A 83 5.96 19.12 -22.32
CA ASP A 83 6.85 20.26 -22.57
C ASP A 83 8.11 20.26 -21.67
N GLY A 84 8.21 19.30 -20.74
CA GLY A 84 9.32 19.17 -19.81
C GLY A 84 9.13 19.93 -18.49
N THR A 85 7.97 20.54 -18.24
CA THR A 85 7.65 21.13 -16.93
C THR A 85 7.41 20.02 -15.90
N VAL A 86 8.01 20.22 -14.72
CA VAL A 86 8.08 19.24 -13.64
C VAL A 86 7.60 19.88 -12.33
N LYS A 87 6.69 19.24 -11.60
CA LYS A 87 6.15 19.70 -10.30
C LYS A 87 6.07 18.54 -9.32
N GLU A 88 6.52 18.75 -8.09
CA GLU A 88 6.37 17.75 -7.02
C GLU A 88 4.89 17.43 -6.74
N PHE A 89 4.62 16.16 -6.45
CA PHE A 89 3.31 15.63 -6.10
C PHE A 89 3.41 14.96 -4.73
N GLY A 90 2.83 15.58 -3.71
CA GLY A 90 2.90 15.09 -2.33
C GLY A 90 4.33 15.03 -1.76
N PRO A 91 4.48 14.56 -0.50
CA PRO A 91 5.78 14.39 0.13
C PRO A 91 6.51 13.14 -0.38
N PRO A 92 7.83 12.98 -0.11
CA PRO A 92 8.50 11.70 -0.30
C PRO A 92 7.89 10.61 0.60
N ALA A 93 7.64 9.43 0.05
CA ALA A 93 7.20 8.25 0.79
C ALA A 93 7.55 6.95 0.04
N ILE A 94 7.30 5.80 0.67
CA ILE A 94 7.42 4.50 0.01
C ILE A 94 6.14 4.21 -0.76
N TYR A 95 6.03 4.76 -1.96
CA TYR A 95 4.88 4.55 -2.84
C TYR A 95 4.97 3.18 -3.53
N THR A 96 3.98 2.33 -3.29
CA THR A 96 3.90 0.98 -3.86
C THR A 96 2.98 0.89 -5.06
N ALA A 97 1.94 1.74 -5.12
CA ALA A 97 1.03 1.82 -6.25
C ALA A 97 0.49 3.25 -6.40
N VAL A 98 0.30 3.65 -7.65
CA VAL A 98 -0.33 4.90 -8.07
C VAL A 98 -1.24 4.57 -9.23
N GLU A 99 -2.54 4.81 -9.06
CA GLU A 99 -3.56 4.44 -10.04
C GLU A 99 -4.43 5.66 -10.35
N PRO A 100 -4.32 6.26 -11.54
CA PRO A 100 -5.22 7.32 -11.99
C PRO A 100 -6.65 6.80 -12.17
N SER A 101 -7.65 7.63 -11.84
CA SER A 101 -9.06 7.29 -12.02
C SER A 101 -9.41 7.21 -13.52
N PRO A 102 -10.43 6.43 -13.92
CA PRO A 102 -10.83 6.29 -15.33
C PRO A 102 -11.16 7.62 -16.03
N ASP A 103 -11.63 8.60 -15.27
CA ASP A 103 -11.97 9.95 -15.70
C ASP A 103 -10.86 10.99 -15.43
N GLN A 104 -9.68 10.54 -15.01
CA GLN A 104 -8.43 11.33 -14.91
C GLN A 104 -8.48 12.48 -13.90
N LYS A 105 -9.45 12.47 -12.98
CA LYS A 105 -9.64 13.52 -11.96
C LYS A 105 -8.92 13.23 -10.66
N TYR A 106 -8.79 11.95 -10.32
CA TYR A 106 -8.18 11.51 -9.07
C TYR A 106 -7.08 10.49 -9.30
N ILE A 107 -6.30 10.29 -8.27
CA ILE A 107 -5.22 9.33 -8.20
C ILE A 107 -5.36 8.60 -6.87
N LEU A 108 -5.47 7.28 -6.94
CA LEU A 108 -5.41 6.40 -5.78
C LEU A 108 -3.93 6.07 -5.53
N ILE A 109 -3.47 6.34 -4.31
CA ILE A 109 -2.07 6.15 -3.94
C ILE A 109 -2.00 5.20 -2.76
N THR A 110 -1.17 4.17 -2.90
CA THR A 110 -0.83 3.24 -1.81
C THR A 110 0.62 3.44 -1.42
N SER A 111 0.86 3.69 -0.14
CA SER A 111 2.20 3.80 0.45
C SER A 111 2.40 2.83 1.61
N ILE A 112 3.66 2.54 1.93
CA ILE A 112 4.05 1.82 3.13
C ILE A 112 4.57 2.80 4.17
N ASP A 113 4.18 2.57 5.42
CA ASP A 113 4.74 3.24 6.60
C ASP A 113 5.43 2.23 7.53
N ARG A 114 6.25 2.72 8.46
CA ARG A 114 6.82 1.91 9.55
C ARG A 114 5.71 1.46 10.53
N PRO A 115 5.90 0.36 11.29
CA PRO A 115 7.10 -0.50 11.35
C PRO A 115 7.19 -1.54 10.23
N TYR A 116 8.43 -1.93 9.89
CA TYR A 116 8.69 -3.07 9.01
C TYR A 116 8.79 -4.37 9.81
N SER A 117 8.90 -5.49 9.10
CA SER A 117 9.06 -6.81 9.70
C SER A 117 10.17 -7.60 9.02
N PHE A 118 10.84 -8.41 9.82
CA PHE A 118 11.85 -9.39 9.40
C PHE A 118 11.24 -10.77 9.14
N THR A 119 9.94 -10.95 9.41
CA THR A 119 9.25 -12.25 9.35
C THR A 119 8.27 -12.35 8.18
N VAL A 120 7.79 -11.22 7.67
CA VAL A 120 6.85 -11.14 6.55
C VAL A 120 7.33 -10.21 5.44
N SER A 121 6.86 -10.45 4.21
CA SER A 121 7.14 -9.61 3.06
C SER A 121 6.51 -8.21 3.20
N TYR A 122 7.03 -7.24 2.46
CA TYR A 122 6.56 -5.85 2.45
C TYR A 122 5.04 -5.70 2.21
N THR A 123 4.43 -6.67 1.51
CA THR A 123 2.96 -6.71 1.28
C THR A 123 2.14 -6.83 2.57
N LYS A 124 2.79 -7.10 3.70
CA LYS A 124 2.19 -7.18 5.04
C LYS A 124 2.60 -6.04 5.96
N PHE A 125 3.49 -5.15 5.51
CA PHE A 125 3.84 -3.94 6.25
C PHE A 125 2.62 -3.02 6.34
N PRO A 126 2.65 -2.02 7.23
CA PRO A 126 1.59 -1.04 7.30
C PRO A 126 1.36 -0.37 5.95
N GLN A 127 0.11 -0.30 5.51
CA GLN A 127 -0.26 0.32 4.24
C GLN A 127 -1.21 1.48 4.48
N LYS A 128 -0.95 2.59 3.80
CA LYS A 128 -1.83 3.76 3.79
C LYS A 128 -2.35 3.94 2.37
N VAL A 129 -3.67 4.04 2.22
CA VAL A 129 -4.31 4.23 0.92
C VAL A 129 -5.07 5.55 0.94
N GLN A 130 -4.74 6.41 -0.01
CA GLN A 130 -5.24 7.78 -0.07
C GLN A 130 -5.72 8.13 -1.47
N VAL A 131 -6.73 8.99 -1.52
CA VAL A 131 -7.23 9.62 -2.74
C VAL A 131 -6.66 11.03 -2.81
N TRP A 132 -6.08 11.33 -3.97
CA TRP A 132 -5.57 12.65 -4.32
C TRP A 132 -6.25 13.12 -5.59
N THR A 133 -6.36 14.41 -5.77
CA THR A 133 -6.70 15.02 -7.06
C THR A 133 -5.54 14.89 -8.03
N ALA A 134 -5.83 14.93 -9.33
CA ALA A 134 -4.81 14.85 -10.39
C ALA A 134 -3.79 16.01 -10.34
N ASP A 135 -4.13 17.16 -9.71
CA ASP A 135 -3.21 18.30 -9.53
C ASP A 135 -2.36 18.24 -8.24
N GLY A 136 -2.53 17.19 -7.43
CA GLY A 136 -1.70 16.91 -6.26
C GLY A 136 -2.24 17.44 -4.94
N LYS A 137 -3.55 17.68 -4.83
CA LYS A 137 -4.20 17.99 -3.55
C LYS A 137 -4.75 16.72 -2.91
N PHE A 138 -4.48 16.55 -1.62
CA PHE A 138 -5.06 15.48 -0.82
C PHE A 138 -6.58 15.63 -0.74
N VAL A 139 -7.31 14.53 -0.92
CA VAL A 139 -8.77 14.49 -0.81
C VAL A 139 -9.16 13.80 0.48
N ARG A 140 -8.81 12.51 0.62
CA ARG A 140 -9.10 11.72 1.81
C ARG A 140 -8.20 10.50 1.93
N GLN A 141 -8.14 9.96 3.14
CA GLN A 141 -7.55 8.65 3.42
C GLN A 141 -8.67 7.61 3.44
N LEU A 142 -8.49 6.51 2.71
CA LEU A 142 -9.44 5.39 2.69
C LEU A 142 -9.19 4.45 3.87
N CYS A 143 -7.94 4.05 4.05
CA CYS A 143 -7.55 3.20 5.16
C CYS A 143 -6.10 3.40 5.57
N GLU A 144 -5.84 3.06 6.83
CA GLU A 144 -4.51 2.80 7.37
C GLU A 144 -4.51 1.42 7.99
N LEU A 145 -3.77 0.54 7.36
CA LEU A 145 -3.75 -0.88 7.59
C LEU A 145 -2.49 -1.20 8.41
N PRO A 146 -2.60 -1.84 9.59
CA PRO A 146 -1.43 -2.11 10.41
C PRO A 146 -0.54 -3.22 9.81
N LEU A 147 0.67 -3.35 10.37
CA LEU A 147 1.56 -4.49 10.17
C LEU A 147 0.83 -5.78 10.55
N VAL A 148 0.89 -6.81 9.69
CA VAL A 148 0.27 -8.10 9.96
C VAL A 148 1.26 -9.24 9.81
N GLU A 149 1.75 -9.74 10.95
CA GLU A 149 2.63 -10.91 11.00
C GLU A 149 1.87 -12.22 11.22
N ASN A 150 0.62 -12.15 11.68
CA ASN A 150 -0.13 -13.30 12.21
C ASN A 150 -1.40 -13.65 11.42
N ILE A 151 -1.32 -13.67 10.09
CA ILE A 151 -2.44 -14.20 9.28
C ILE A 151 -2.50 -15.72 9.47
N PRO A 152 -3.67 -16.31 9.80
CA PRO A 152 -3.79 -17.75 9.94
C PRO A 152 -3.30 -18.50 8.69
N ILE A 153 -2.72 -19.68 8.87
CA ILE A 153 -2.14 -20.47 7.76
C ILE A 153 -3.23 -21.13 6.89
N ALA A 154 -4.45 -21.24 7.43
CA ALA A 154 -5.56 -21.87 6.73
C ALA A 154 -5.75 -21.23 5.34
N TYR A 155 -5.92 -22.08 4.32
CA TYR A 155 -6.17 -21.62 2.95
C TYR A 155 -7.33 -20.62 2.95
N ASN A 156 -7.22 -19.57 2.12
CA ASN A 156 -8.12 -18.42 2.12
C ASN A 156 -8.10 -17.55 3.39
N SER A 157 -7.08 -17.61 4.26
CA SER A 157 -6.95 -16.58 5.30
C SER A 157 -6.29 -15.32 4.75
N VAL A 158 -6.79 -14.15 5.14
CA VAL A 158 -6.33 -12.84 4.63
C VAL A 158 -6.14 -11.86 5.78
N ARG A 159 -5.59 -10.69 5.46
CA ARG A 159 -5.55 -9.57 6.40
C ARG A 159 -6.94 -9.00 6.62
N GLU A 160 -7.22 -8.54 7.84
CA GLU A 160 -8.40 -7.76 8.13
C GLU A 160 -8.31 -6.34 7.53
N GLY A 161 -9.47 -5.70 7.37
CA GLY A 161 -9.65 -4.36 6.82
C GLY A 161 -9.92 -4.34 5.31
N MET A 162 -9.85 -3.13 4.73
CA MET A 162 -10.06 -2.91 3.30
C MET A 162 -8.98 -3.61 2.48
N ARG A 163 -9.40 -4.54 1.62
CA ARG A 163 -8.53 -5.26 0.68
C ARG A 163 -8.91 -4.93 -0.76
N LEU A 164 -7.98 -5.15 -1.68
CA LEU A 164 -8.24 -5.09 -3.13
C LEU A 164 -8.93 -3.77 -3.55
N ILE A 165 -8.44 -2.67 -2.98
CA ILE A 165 -8.96 -1.33 -3.26
C ILE A 165 -8.53 -0.95 -4.67
N SER A 166 -9.48 -0.60 -5.54
CA SER A 166 -9.16 -0.10 -6.88
C SER A 166 -10.31 0.73 -7.45
N TRP A 167 -10.07 1.34 -8.61
CA TRP A 167 -11.10 2.06 -9.36
C TRP A 167 -12.02 1.09 -10.09
N ARG A 168 -13.31 1.41 -10.11
CA ARG A 168 -14.27 0.77 -11.00
C ARG A 168 -14.04 1.22 -12.43
N ALA A 169 -13.64 0.29 -13.30
CA ALA A 169 -13.44 0.58 -14.71
C ALA A 169 -14.72 1.02 -15.45
N ASP A 170 -15.90 0.66 -14.92
CA ASP A 170 -17.20 0.97 -15.51
C ASP A 170 -17.82 2.29 -15.02
N ARG A 171 -17.21 2.96 -14.02
CA ARG A 171 -17.75 4.21 -13.44
C ARG A 171 -16.65 5.25 -13.20
N PRO A 172 -16.89 6.53 -13.55
CA PRO A 172 -15.90 7.58 -13.29
C PRO A 172 -15.69 7.76 -11.78
N SER A 173 -14.44 8.02 -11.36
CA SER A 173 -14.08 8.37 -9.98
C SER A 173 -14.74 7.52 -8.88
N THR A 174 -15.03 6.23 -9.14
CA THR A 174 -15.73 5.38 -8.17
C THR A 174 -14.80 4.26 -7.74
N LEU A 175 -14.63 4.09 -6.43
CA LEU A 175 -13.79 3.06 -5.86
C LEU A 175 -14.63 1.82 -5.56
N TYR A 176 -13.95 0.67 -5.49
CA TYR A 176 -14.45 -0.51 -4.82
C TYR A 176 -13.36 -1.13 -3.96
N TRP A 177 -13.77 -1.89 -2.96
CA TRP A 177 -12.87 -2.67 -2.11
C TRP A 177 -13.62 -3.84 -1.51
N VAL A 178 -12.88 -4.77 -0.92
CA VAL A 178 -13.40 -5.98 -0.30
C VAL A 178 -13.07 -5.99 1.17
N GLU A 179 -14.07 -6.27 2.01
CA GLU A 179 -13.86 -6.54 3.43
C GLU A 179 -14.40 -7.91 3.80
N THR A 180 -13.68 -8.57 4.69
CA THR A 180 -14.03 -9.90 5.15
C THR A 180 -14.86 -9.83 6.42
N GLN A 181 -15.79 -10.77 6.58
CA GLN A 181 -16.73 -10.81 7.71
C GLN A 181 -16.32 -11.83 8.78
N ASP A 182 -15.23 -12.56 8.54
CA ASP A 182 -14.67 -13.59 9.44
C ASP A 182 -13.40 -13.11 10.18
N GLY A 183 -13.12 -11.80 10.18
CA GLY A 183 -11.89 -11.22 10.70
C GLY A 183 -10.62 -11.66 9.94
N GLY A 184 -10.78 -12.22 8.73
CA GLY A 184 -9.70 -12.74 7.90
C GLY A 184 -9.36 -14.20 8.18
N ALA A 185 -10.02 -14.85 9.15
CA ALA A 185 -9.76 -16.22 9.56
C ALA A 185 -10.65 -17.21 8.81
N ALA A 186 -10.09 -17.92 7.82
CA ALA A 186 -10.86 -18.81 6.96
C ALA A 186 -11.61 -19.95 7.67
N LYS A 187 -11.15 -20.35 8.87
CA LYS A 187 -11.80 -21.39 9.69
C LYS A 187 -13.06 -20.91 10.41
N VAL A 188 -13.27 -19.60 10.51
CA VAL A 188 -14.48 -19.05 11.07
C VAL A 188 -15.54 -19.07 9.97
N GLU A 189 -16.66 -19.74 10.25
CA GLU A 189 -17.78 -19.86 9.33
C GLU A 189 -18.72 -18.67 9.52
N VAL A 190 -18.91 -17.90 8.45
CA VAL A 190 -19.82 -16.74 8.38
C VAL A 190 -20.45 -16.68 6.98
N SER A 191 -21.63 -16.06 6.88
CA SER A 191 -22.27 -15.74 5.61
C SER A 191 -22.90 -14.34 5.69
N PRO A 192 -22.56 -13.41 4.79
CA PRO A 192 -21.56 -13.54 3.73
C PRO A 192 -20.13 -13.59 4.29
N ARG A 193 -19.20 -14.22 3.56
CA ARG A 193 -17.77 -14.27 3.92
C ARG A 193 -17.04 -13.00 3.56
N ASP A 194 -17.31 -12.47 2.37
CA ASP A 194 -16.77 -11.21 1.89
C ASP A 194 -17.88 -10.29 1.40
N ILE A 195 -17.71 -9.00 1.64
CA ILE A 195 -18.58 -7.94 1.13
C ILE A 195 -17.71 -7.02 0.26
N ILE A 196 -18.16 -6.78 -0.96
CA ILE A 196 -17.58 -5.79 -1.85
C ILE A 196 -18.35 -4.49 -1.65
N TYR A 197 -17.65 -3.45 -1.25
CA TYR A 197 -18.19 -2.11 -1.09
C TYR A 197 -17.81 -1.23 -2.28
N THR A 198 -18.58 -0.18 -2.51
CA THR A 198 -18.29 0.83 -3.52
C THR A 198 -18.66 2.21 -3.01
N GLN A 199 -17.87 3.21 -3.40
CA GLN A 199 -18.11 4.60 -3.00
C GLN A 199 -17.42 5.56 -3.98
N PRO A 200 -17.98 6.74 -4.27
CA PRO A 200 -17.27 7.79 -5.00
C PRO A 200 -15.94 8.18 -4.33
N ALA A 201 -15.01 8.74 -5.12
CA ALA A 201 -13.75 9.31 -4.64
C ALA A 201 -13.99 10.36 -3.54
N GLU A 202 -15.02 11.19 -3.72
CA GLU A 202 -15.54 12.19 -2.80
C GLU A 202 -17.03 11.93 -2.54
N PRO A 203 -17.38 11.14 -1.52
CA PRO A 203 -18.77 10.93 -1.12
C PRO A 203 -19.33 12.17 -0.42
N VAL A 204 -20.66 12.26 -0.34
CA VAL A 204 -21.31 13.29 0.48
C VAL A 204 -20.94 13.05 1.95
N GLU A 205 -20.77 14.12 2.72
CA GLU A 205 -20.43 13.99 4.15
C GLU A 205 -21.46 13.11 4.89
N GLY A 206 -20.96 12.08 5.57
CA GLY A 206 -21.79 11.09 6.28
C GLY A 206 -22.43 10.01 5.40
N GLU A 207 -22.13 9.97 4.10
CA GLU A 207 -22.58 8.90 3.21
C GLU A 207 -21.77 7.61 3.46
N GLU A 208 -22.46 6.58 3.91
CA GLU A 208 -21.89 5.24 4.10
C GLU A 208 -21.60 4.57 2.75
N PRO A 209 -20.58 3.70 2.65
CA PRO A 209 -20.32 2.91 1.46
C PRO A 209 -21.50 2.02 1.05
N GLU A 210 -21.76 1.94 -0.26
CA GLU A 210 -22.78 1.03 -0.79
C GLU A 210 -22.22 -0.40 -0.88
N ILE A 211 -23.05 -1.40 -0.57
CA ILE A 211 -22.71 -2.81 -0.82
C ILE A 211 -22.91 -3.12 -2.30
N LEU A 212 -21.82 -3.31 -3.03
CA LEU A 212 -21.82 -3.71 -4.43
C LEU A 212 -22.20 -5.19 -4.59
N HIS A 213 -21.62 -6.06 -3.76
CA HIS A 213 -21.88 -7.50 -3.82
C HIS A 213 -21.55 -8.21 -2.50
N LYS A 214 -22.19 -9.36 -2.26
CA LYS A 214 -21.94 -10.23 -1.10
C LYS A 214 -21.57 -11.62 -1.59
N LEU A 215 -20.54 -12.21 -1.00
CA LEU A 215 -19.98 -13.49 -1.42
C LEU A 215 -19.86 -14.43 -0.23
N ASP A 216 -20.31 -15.67 -0.39
CA ASP A 216 -20.08 -16.73 0.60
C ASP A 216 -18.67 -17.34 0.50
N LEU A 217 -17.97 -17.06 -0.60
CA LEU A 217 -16.58 -17.46 -0.84
C LEU A 217 -15.65 -16.26 -0.75
N ARG A 218 -14.38 -16.53 -0.46
CA ARG A 218 -13.31 -15.52 -0.44
C ARG A 218 -13.09 -14.98 -1.86
N PHE A 219 -13.15 -13.65 -2.00
CA PHE A 219 -12.75 -12.94 -3.22
C PHE A 219 -11.23 -12.77 -3.26
#